data_AF-A0A534V6Q9-F1
#
_entry.id   AF-A0A534V6Q9-F1
#
_cell.length_a   1.000
_cell.length_b   1.000
_cell.length_c   1.000
_cell.angle_alpha   90.00
_cell.angle_beta   90.00
_cell.angle_gamma   90.00
#
_symmetry.space_group_name_H-M   'P 1'
#
loop_
_entity.id
_entity.type
_entity.pdbx_description
1 polymer ?
#
loop_
_entity_poly.entity_id
_entity_poly.type
_entity_poly.pdbx_seq_one_letter_code
_entity_poly.pdbx_strand_id
1 'polypeptide(L)' 'MPLPGEHKTVQARILAYAQEIGWGYVSRADAEARRGFDPDGATPEDRARLASLYFDDLLHAQTRTRRMKVRNNGQ' A
#
# COMPACT_ATOMS: atom_id res chain seq x y z
N MET A 1 9.28 6.03 35.17
CA MET A 1 9.69 5.19 34.02
C MET A 1 8.43 4.60 33.43
N PRO A 2 8.25 4.63 32.09
CA PRO A 2 7.03 4.09 31.50
C PRO A 2 6.96 2.57 31.73
N LEU A 3 5.76 2.06 32.03
CA LEU A 3 5.52 0.66 32.39
C LEU A 3 5.79 -0.26 31.18
N PRO A 4 6.28 -1.50 31.41
CA PRO A 4 6.39 -2.51 30.36
C PRO A 4 4.99 -2.84 29.81
N GLY A 5 4.61 -2.20 28.70
CA GLY A 5 3.25 -2.26 28.15
C GLY A 5 2.82 -0.96 27.46
N GLU A 6 3.41 0.20 27.80
CA GLU A 6 3.17 1.47 27.10
C GLU A 6 3.74 1.48 25.67
N HIS A 7 4.57 0.49 25.34
CA HIS A 7 5.06 0.18 24.01
C HIS A 7 4.45 -1.13 23.46
N LYS A 8 3.11 -1.28 23.49
CA LYS A 8 2.37 -2.34 22.76
C LYS A 8 2.48 -2.10 21.24
N THR A 9 3.68 -2.37 20.76
CA THR A 9 4.23 -2.30 19.39
C THR A 9 4.23 -0.91 18.75
N VAL A 10 5.43 -0.42 18.43
CA VAL A 10 5.63 0.74 17.53
C VAL A 10 4.81 0.59 16.24
N GLN A 11 4.64 -0.65 15.77
CA GLN A 11 3.77 -1.01 14.65
C GLN A 11 2.33 -0.52 14.82
N ALA A 12 1.68 -0.75 15.97
CA ALA A 12 0.30 -0.31 16.19
C ALA A 12 0.17 1.22 16.11
N ARG A 13 1.17 1.95 16.61
CA ARG A 13 1.21 3.41 16.53
C ARG A 13 1.39 3.92 15.09
N ILE A 14 2.23 3.25 14.30
CA ILE A 14 2.42 3.58 12.89
C ILE A 14 1.13 3.33 12.11
N LEU A 15 0.45 2.20 12.34
CA LEU A 15 -0.81 1.88 11.69
C LEU A 15 -1.91 2.87 12.07
N ALA A 16 -2.01 3.25 13.35
CA ALA A 16 -2.95 4.26 13.81
C ALA A 16 -2.69 5.61 13.14
N TYR A 17 -1.44 6.09 13.17
CA TYR A 17 -1.07 7.36 12.54
C TYR A 17 -1.32 7.36 11.04
N ALA A 18 -0.98 6.27 10.34
CA ALA A 18 -1.25 6.13 8.91
C ALA A 18 -2.75 6.26 8.60
N GLN A 19 -3.61 5.62 9.40
CA GLN A 19 -5.06 5.74 9.25
C GLN A 19 -5.55 7.16 9.52
N GLU A 20 -5.02 7.84 10.55
CA GLU A 20 -5.38 9.23 10.89
C GLU A 20 -5.08 10.22 9.76
N ILE A 21 -3.96 10.04 9.05
CA ILE A 21 -3.60 10.90 7.90
C ILE A 21 -4.29 10.45 6.59
N GLY A 22 -5.21 9.49 6.66
CA GLY A 22 -5.99 9.01 5.53
C GLY A 22 -5.26 8.01 4.63
N TRP A 23 -4.15 7.39 5.10
CA TRP A 23 -3.52 6.31 4.37
C TRP A 23 -4.30 5.00 4.59
N GLY A 24 -4.65 4.33 3.49
CA GLY A 24 -5.29 3.03 3.54
C GLY A 24 -4.32 1.92 3.92
N TYR A 25 -4.67 1.13 4.92
CA TYR A 25 -3.98 -0.13 5.21
C TYR A 25 -4.46 -1.23 4.25
N VAL A 26 -3.54 -1.93 3.61
CA VAL A 26 -3.81 -3.09 2.74
C VAL A 26 -3.09 -4.29 3.33
N SER A 27 -3.81 -5.38 3.59
CA SER A 27 -3.20 -6.60 4.12
C SER A 27 -2.26 -7.22 3.09
N ARG A 28 -1.35 -8.09 3.52
CA ARG A 28 -0.46 -8.80 2.61
C ARG A 28 -1.23 -9.58 1.54
N ALA A 29 -2.26 -10.33 1.94
CA ALA A 29 -3.07 -11.15 1.03
C ALA A 29 -3.78 -10.28 -0.01
N ASP A 30 -4.36 -9.16 0.41
CA ASP A 30 -5.02 -8.22 -0.51
C ASP A 30 -4.00 -7.56 -1.46
N ALA A 31 -2.81 -7.24 -0.95
CA ALA A 31 -1.75 -6.65 -1.76
C ALA A 31 -1.23 -7.62 -2.83
N GLU A 32 -1.00 -8.88 -2.47
CA GLU A 32 -0.57 -9.95 -3.38
C GLU A 32 -1.65 -10.21 -4.45
N ALA A 33 -2.92 -10.30 -4.05
CA ALA A 33 -4.05 -10.47 -4.96
C ALA A 33 -4.17 -9.29 -5.95
N ARG A 34 -4.07 -8.05 -5.48
CA ARG A 34 -4.14 -6.84 -6.33
C ARG A 34 -2.97 -6.71 -7.30
N ARG A 35 -1.80 -7.25 -6.94
CA ARG A 35 -0.60 -7.24 -7.79
C ARG A 35 -0.56 -8.41 -8.76
N GLY A 36 -1.45 -9.38 -8.66
CA GLY A 36 -1.49 -10.55 -9.52
C GLY A 36 -0.40 -11.57 -9.21
N PHE A 37 -0.13 -11.80 -7.92
CA PHE A 37 0.73 -12.92 -7.51
C PHE A 37 0.09 -14.25 -7.93
N ASP A 38 0.90 -15.16 -8.45
CA ASP A 38 0.48 -16.52 -8.77
C ASP A 38 0.39 -17.33 -7.46
N PRO A 39 -0.80 -17.77 -7.01
CA PRO A 39 -0.93 -18.54 -5.78
C PRO A 39 -0.29 -19.94 -5.87
N ASP A 40 -0.14 -20.47 -7.09
CA ASP A 40 0.31 -21.84 -7.35
C ASP A 40 1.84 -21.94 -7.51
N GLY A 41 2.55 -20.81 -7.48
CA GLY A 41 4.00 -20.77 -7.55
C GLY A 41 4.67 -21.54 -6.39
N ALA A 42 5.68 -22.35 -6.74
CA ALA A 42 6.38 -23.23 -5.80
C ALA A 42 7.24 -22.46 -4.79
N THR A 43 7.82 -21.33 -5.20
CA THR A 43 8.61 -20.43 -4.35
C THR A 43 8.00 -19.03 -4.28
N PRO A 44 8.27 -18.24 -3.22
CA PRO A 44 7.83 -16.84 -3.16
C PRO A 44 8.25 -16.03 -4.39
N GLU A 45 9.43 -16.32 -4.94
CA GLU A 45 9.95 -15.72 -6.17
C GLU A 45 9.13 -16.11 -7.39
N ASP A 46 8.70 -17.38 -7.50
CA ASP A 46 7.79 -17.83 -8.56
C ASP A 46 6.46 -17.09 -8.49
N ARG A 47 5.88 -16.99 -7.29
CA ARG A 47 4.58 -16.32 -7.06
C ARG A 47 4.62 -14.84 -7.46
N ALA A 48 5.74 -14.17 -7.21
CA ALA A 48 5.91 -12.75 -7.49
C ALA A 48 6.35 -12.44 -8.94
N ARG A 49 6.80 -13.44 -9.71
CA ARG A 49 7.52 -13.25 -10.99
C ARG A 49 6.75 -12.41 -12.02
N LEU A 50 5.44 -12.57 -12.09
CA LEU A 50 4.57 -11.86 -13.02
C LEU A 50 3.79 -10.71 -12.37
N ALA A 51 3.99 -10.50 -11.07
CA ALA A 51 3.23 -9.52 -10.33
C ALA A 51 3.68 -8.09 -10.64
N SER A 52 2.72 -7.16 -10.65
CA SER A 52 3.02 -5.74 -10.81
C SER A 52 3.79 -5.19 -9.59
N LEU A 53 4.75 -4.31 -9.86
CA LEU A 53 5.50 -3.60 -8.81
C LEU A 53 4.62 -2.58 -8.06
N TYR A 54 3.56 -2.12 -8.72
CA TYR A 54 2.65 -1.09 -8.21
C TYR A 54 1.22 -1.65 -8.07
N PHE A 55 0.40 -0.95 -7.31
CA PHE A 55 -1.05 -1.12 -7.41
C PHE A 55 -1.52 -0.34 -8.64
N ASP A 56 -1.77 -1.03 -9.74
CA ASP A 56 -2.03 -0.41 -11.06
C ASP A 56 -3.25 0.52 -11.04
N ASP A 57 -4.30 0.14 -10.31
CA ASP A 57 -5.51 0.94 -10.10
C ASP A 57 -5.18 2.27 -9.40
N LEU A 58 -4.40 2.22 -8.34
CA LEU A 58 -3.96 3.38 -7.57
C LEU A 58 -3.03 4.26 -8.40
N LEU A 59 -2.07 3.66 -9.11
CA LEU A 59 -1.13 4.36 -9.97
C LEU A 59 -1.89 5.12 -11.06
N HIS A 60 -2.80 4.44 -11.77
CA HIS A 60 -3.62 5.03 -12.81
C HIS A 60 -4.49 6.17 -12.28
N ALA A 61 -5.12 6.00 -11.11
CA ALA A 61 -5.91 7.04 -10.47
C ALA A 61 -5.06 8.29 -10.14
N GLN A 62 -3.88 8.11 -9.57
CA GLN A 62 -2.98 9.21 -9.23
C GLN A 62 -2.44 9.93 -10.47
N THR A 63 -2.06 9.20 -11.52
CA THR A 63 -1.62 9.81 -12.80
C THR A 63 -2.72 10.68 -13.40
N ARG A 64 -3.98 10.21 -13.37
CA ARG A 64 -5.13 10.98 -13.86
C ARG A 64 -5.38 12.24 -13.02
N THR A 65 -5.39 12.12 -11.70
CA THR A 65 -5.59 13.26 -10.79
C THR A 65 -4.49 14.30 -10.95
N ARG A 66 -3.23 13.86 -11.00
CA ARG A 66 -2.08 14.76 -11.20
C ARG A 66 -2.16 15.48 -12.53
N ARG A 67 -2.53 14.78 -13.62
CA ARG A 67 -2.72 15.38 -14.95
C ARG A 67 -3.83 16.44 -14.95
N MET A 68 -4.92 16.22 -14.22
CA MET A 68 -6.00 17.20 -14.07
C MET A 68 -5.53 18.43 -13.28
N LYS A 69 -4.78 18.25 -12.19
CA LYS A 69 -4.28 19.34 -11.36
C LYS A 69 -3.31 20.26 -12.13
N VAL A 70 -2.39 19.68 -12.92
CA VAL A 70 -1.45 20.46 -13.74
C VAL A 70 -2.18 21.32 -14.79
N ARG A 71 -3.25 20.79 -15.39
CA ARG A 71 -4.08 21.54 -16.35
C ARG A 71 -4.80 22.72 -15.71
N ASN A 72 -5.33 22.54 -14.49
CA ASN A 72 -6.11 23.58 -13.80
C ASN A 72 -5.23 24.66 -13.15
N ASN A 73 -3.96 24.37 -12.84
CA ASN A 73 -2.99 25.34 -12.30
C ASN A 73 -2.27 26.16 -13.38
N GLY A 74 -2.57 25.93 -14.67
CA GLY A 74 -2.02 26.68 -15.81
C GLY A 74 -3.00 27.69 -16.42
N GLN A 75 -3.96 28.16 -15.64
CA GLN A 75 -4.89 29.27 -15.96
C GLN A 75 -4.74 30.35 -14.89
#